data_AF-A0A3C1BMZ8-F1
#
_entry.id   AF-A0A3C1BMZ8-F1
#
_cell.length_a   1.000
_cell.length_b   1.000
_cell.length_c   1.000
_cell.angle_alpha   90.00
_cell.angle_beta   90.00
_cell.angle_gamma   90.00
#
_symmetry.space_group_name_H-M   'P 1'
#
loop_
_entity.id
_entity.type
_entity.pdbx_description
1 polymer ?
#
loop_
_entity_poly.entity_id
_entity_poly.type
_entity_poly.pdbx_seq_one_letter_code
_entity_poly.pdbx_strand_id
1 'polypeptide(L)'
;MTQIARLIVGLVALGFVGLCALAYANIGWQGFDRVLAEPWGLVTLADVMVGAVCMSVVIFFSEDDWRVALAWSAPIFILGHVVSCAWVVLRFLRAK
;
A
#
# COMPACT_ATOMS: atom_id res chain seq x y z
N MET A 1 1.50 22.35 -0.59
CA MET A 1 0.16 21.73 -0.39
C MET A 1 -0.45 22.29 0.89
N THR A 2 -1.77 22.49 0.94
CA THR A 2 -2.45 23.08 2.11
C THR A 2 -2.59 22.05 3.25
N GLN A 3 -2.64 22.52 4.50
CA GLN A 3 -2.86 21.67 5.70
C GLN A 3 -4.09 20.75 5.56
N ILE A 4 -5.16 21.24 4.93
CA ILE A 4 -6.38 20.48 4.66
C ILE A 4 -6.11 19.25 3.79
N ALA A 5 -5.30 19.38 2.72
CA ALA A 5 -4.98 18.25 1.84
C ALA A 5 -4.23 17.13 2.60
N ARG A 6 -3.35 17.50 3.54
CA ARG A 6 -2.61 16.54 4.37
C ARG A 6 -3.55 15.75 5.28
N LEU A 7 -4.52 16.43 5.89
CA LEU A 7 -5.53 15.80 6.75
C LEU A 7 -6.43 14.84 5.97
N ILE A 8 -6.90 15.25 4.78
CA ILE A 8 -7.75 14.41 3.94
C ILE A 8 -7.02 13.14 3.52
N VAL A 9 -5.79 13.27 3.02
CA VAL A 9 -4.97 12.11 2.61
C VAL A 9 -4.71 11.17 3.78
N GLY A 10 -4.37 11.71 4.95
CA GLY A 10 -4.16 10.92 6.17
C GLY A 10 -5.41 10.13 6.59
N LEU A 11 -6.57 10.78 6.60
CA LEU A 11 -7.84 10.14 6.96
C LEU A 11 -8.24 9.04 5.98
N VAL A 12 -8.10 9.28 4.68
CA VAL A 12 -8.41 8.29 3.65
C VAL A 12 -7.50 7.08 3.77
N ALA A 13 -6.19 7.29 3.96
CA ALA A 13 -5.22 6.21 4.14
C ALA A 13 -5.51 5.38 5.40
N LEU A 14 -5.83 6.03 6.53
CA LEU A 14 -6.21 5.33 7.77
C LEU A 14 -7.53 4.56 7.60
N GLY A 15 -8.51 5.14 6.90
CA GLY A 15 -9.76 4.45 6.57
C GLY A 15 -9.51 3.19 5.75
N PHE A 16 -8.64 3.25 4.75
CA PHE A 16 -8.25 2.09 3.95
C PHE A 16 -7.59 0.98 4.79
N VAL A 17 -6.63 1.34 5.65
CA VAL A 17 -5.98 0.40 6.58
C VAL A 17 -7.02 -0.28 7.48
N GLY A 18 -7.97 0.49 8.02
CA GLY A 18 -9.06 -0.03 8.86
C GLY A 18 -9.97 -1.01 8.11
N LEU A 19 -10.32 -0.72 6.85
CA LEU A 19 -11.10 -1.63 6.01
C LEU A 19 -10.34 -2.93 5.73
N CYS A 20 -9.04 -2.87 5.45
CA CYS A 20 -8.22 -4.07 5.28
C CYS A 20 -8.21 -4.93 6.55
N ALA A 21 -7.97 -4.32 7.72
CA ALA A 21 -7.97 -5.02 9.00
C ALA A 21 -9.31 -5.71 9.28
N LEU A 22 -10.42 -5.00 9.00
CA LEU A 22 -11.77 -5.56 9.15
C LEU A 22 -12.01 -6.73 8.19
N ALA A 23 -11.56 -6.62 6.93
CA ALA A 23 -11.69 -7.71 5.95
C ALA A 23 -10.95 -8.96 6.41
N TYR A 24 -9.70 -8.83 6.87
CA TYR A 24 -8.92 -9.95 7.40
C TYR A 24 -9.54 -10.55 8.67
N ALA A 25 -10.12 -9.72 9.54
CA ALA A 25 -10.79 -10.22 10.74
C ALA A 25 -12.05 -11.04 10.42
N ASN A 26 -12.79 -10.70 9.36
CA ASN A 26 -14.03 -11.38 8.99
C ASN A 26 -13.81 -12.61 8.11
N ILE A 27 -12.87 -12.53 7.16
CA ILE A 27 -12.67 -13.55 6.11
C ILE A 27 -11.50 -14.49 6.47
N GLY A 28 -10.61 -14.04 7.36
CA GLY A 28 -9.39 -14.76 7.71
C GLY A 28 -8.31 -14.64 6.63
N TRP A 29 -7.36 -15.58 6.66
CA TRP A 29 -6.23 -15.65 5.72
C TRP A 29 -6.52 -16.53 4.48
N GLN A 30 -7.76 -16.99 4.33
CA GLN A 30 -8.21 -17.88 3.26
C GLN A 30 -8.96 -17.10 2.17
N GLY A 31 -9.07 -17.65 0.95
CA GLY A 31 -9.80 -17.02 -0.16
C GLY A 31 -8.93 -16.60 -1.34
N PHE A 32 -7.60 -16.55 -1.17
CA PHE A 32 -6.68 -16.28 -2.28
C PHE A 32 -6.67 -17.40 -3.32
N ASP A 33 -6.94 -18.64 -2.89
CA ASP A 33 -7.20 -19.79 -3.75
C ASP A 33 -8.34 -19.52 -4.73
N ARG A 34 -9.43 -18.88 -4.27
CA ARG A 34 -10.55 -18.50 -5.14
C ARG A 34 -10.20 -17.36 -6.08
N VAL A 35 -9.39 -16.40 -5.64
CA VAL A 35 -8.88 -15.32 -6.49
C VAL A 35 -8.00 -15.89 -7.60
N LEU A 36 -7.10 -16.83 -7.28
CA LEU A 36 -6.21 -17.47 -8.25
C LEU A 36 -6.95 -18.39 -9.23
N ALA A 37 -8.10 -18.93 -8.85
CA ALA A 37 -8.92 -19.78 -9.71
C ALA A 37 -9.72 -18.99 -10.78
N GLU A 38 -9.94 -17.69 -10.57
CA GLU A 38 -10.70 -16.84 -11.48
C GLU A 38 -9.75 -16.05 -12.42
N PRO A 39 -9.91 -16.12 -13.75
CA PRO A 39 -9.10 -15.36 -14.70
C PRO A 39 -8.96 -13.87 -14.38
N TRP A 40 -10.06 -13.23 -13.99
CA TRP A 40 -10.03 -11.83 -13.58
C TRP A 40 -9.30 -11.58 -12.25
N GLY A 41 -9.24 -12.57 -11.36
CA GLY A 41 -8.43 -12.49 -10.16
C GLY A 41 -6.94 -12.41 -10.48
N LEU A 42 -6.46 -13.18 -11.47
CA LEU A 42 -5.08 -13.07 -11.96
C LEU A 42 -4.79 -11.70 -12.59
N VAL A 43 -5.71 -11.16 -13.39
CA VAL A 43 -5.58 -9.81 -13.96
C VAL A 43 -5.49 -8.75 -12.85
N THR A 44 -6.32 -8.87 -11.82
CA THR A 44 -6.33 -7.95 -10.68
C THR A 44 -5.02 -8.04 -9.89
N LEU A 45 -4.49 -9.25 -9.69
CA LEU A 45 -3.19 -9.43 -9.04
C LEU A 45 -2.06 -8.83 -9.87
N ALA A 46 -2.06 -9.03 -11.20
CA ALA A 46 -1.08 -8.41 -12.08
C ALA A 46 -1.14 -6.87 -12.00
N ASP A 47 -2.34 -6.29 -12.03
CA ASP A 47 -2.54 -4.84 -11.87
C ASP A 47 -1.98 -4.31 -10.55
N VAL A 48 -2.30 -4.98 -9.43
CA VAL A 48 -1.76 -4.63 -8.10
C VAL A 48 -0.23 -4.76 -8.07
N MET A 49 0.36 -5.77 -8.72
CA MET A 49 1.82 -5.92 -8.79
C MET A 49 2.49 -4.84 -9.63
N VAL A 50 1.87 -4.41 -10.74
CA VAL A 50 2.35 -3.26 -11.51
C VAL A 50 2.31 -2.00 -10.65
N GLY A 51 1.22 -1.79 -9.90
CA GLY A 51 1.12 -0.74 -8.89
C GLY A 51 2.26 -0.79 -7.86
N ALA A 52 2.59 -1.98 -7.35
CA ALA A 52 3.67 -2.19 -6.38
C ALA A 52 5.04 -1.80 -6.96
N VAL A 53 5.33 -2.16 -8.21
CA VAL A 53 6.55 -1.75 -8.92
C VAL A 53 6.61 -0.24 -9.07
N CYS A 54 5.54 0.37 -9.60
CA CYS A 54 5.47 1.83 -9.78
C CYS A 54 5.68 2.58 -8.46
N MET A 55 5.04 2.13 -7.38
CA MET A 55 5.19 2.76 -6.07
C MET A 55 6.59 2.54 -5.49
N SER A 56 7.19 1.36 -5.70
CA SER A 56 8.57 1.10 -5.28
C SER A 56 9.53 2.07 -5.97
N VAL A 57 9.35 2.33 -7.26
CA VAL A 57 10.12 3.34 -7.99
C VAL A 57 9.97 4.72 -7.34
N VAL A 58 8.74 5.15 -7.04
CA VAL A 58 8.49 6.43 -6.34
C VAL A 58 9.23 6.50 -5.01
N ILE A 59 9.19 5.43 -4.21
CA ILE A 59 9.87 5.37 -2.91
C ILE A 59 11.39 5.46 -3.08
N PHE A 60 11.97 4.71 -4.02
CA PHE A 60 13.41 4.73 -4.28
C PHE A 60 13.93 6.09 -4.80
N PHE A 61 13.09 6.86 -5.48
CA PHE A 61 13.42 8.23 -5.87
C PHE A 61 13.13 9.27 -4.78
N SER A 62 12.37 8.91 -3.74
CA SER A 62 11.97 9.83 -2.67
C SER A 62 12.80 9.70 -1.40
N GLU A 63 13.40 8.53 -1.14
CA GLU A 63 14.25 8.29 0.02
C GLU A 63 15.72 8.48 -0.32
N ASP A 64 16.46 9.16 0.56
CA ASP A 64 17.90 9.37 0.40
C ASP A 64 18.72 8.08 0.61
N ASP A 65 18.24 7.18 1.47
CA ASP A 65 18.87 5.89 1.76
C ASP A 65 18.11 4.74 1.06
N TRP A 66 18.79 4.07 0.13
CA TRP A 66 18.25 2.92 -0.61
C TRP A 66 17.82 1.77 0.31
N ARG A 67 18.42 1.62 1.50
CA ARG A 67 18.03 0.59 2.48
C ARG A 67 16.66 0.90 3.08
N VAL A 68 16.41 2.18 3.36
CA VAL A 68 15.10 2.65 3.83
C VAL A 68 14.07 2.47 2.71
N ALA A 69 14.44 2.83 1.47
CA ALA A 69 13.58 2.61 0.31
C ALA A 69 13.20 1.13 0.15
N LEU A 70 14.18 0.23 0.24
CA LEU A 70 13.97 -1.21 0.14
C LEU A 70 13.10 -1.73 1.29
N ALA A 71 13.35 -1.28 2.52
CA ALA A 71 12.57 -1.68 3.69
C ALA A 71 11.08 -1.29 3.57
N TRP A 72 10.77 -0.20 2.87
CA TRP A 72 9.38 0.20 2.58
C TRP A 72 8.80 -0.46 1.33
N SER A 73 9.63 -0.71 0.32
CA SER A 73 9.17 -1.24 -0.98
C SER A 73 8.94 -2.75 -0.96
N ALA A 74 9.86 -3.52 -0.37
CA ALA A 74 9.78 -4.98 -0.38
C ALA A 74 8.49 -5.53 0.24
N PRO A 75 7.98 -5.00 1.38
CA PRO A 75 6.73 -5.49 1.96
C PRO A 75 5.49 -5.23 1.10
N ILE A 76 5.52 -4.29 0.13
CA ILE A 76 4.36 -4.01 -0.74
C ILE A 76 3.96 -5.23 -1.56
N PHE A 77 4.93 -6.06 -1.98
CA PHE A 77 4.66 -7.25 -2.79
C PHE A 77 3.98 -8.39 -2.02
N ILE A 78 3.99 -8.33 -0.69
CA ILE A 78 3.40 -9.34 0.19
C ILE A 78 2.14 -8.81 0.87
N LEU A 79 2.22 -7.58 1.41
CA LEU A 79 1.16 -6.94 2.18
C LEU A 79 0.28 -5.99 1.35
N GLY A 80 0.61 -5.80 0.07
CA GLY A 80 -0.08 -4.91 -0.84
C GLY A 80 0.16 -3.42 -0.51
N HIS A 81 -0.70 -2.57 -1.08
CA HIS A 81 -0.59 -1.12 -0.98
C HIS A 81 -0.93 -0.52 0.38
N VAL A 82 -1.29 -1.34 1.38
CA VAL A 82 -1.42 -0.87 2.77
C VAL A 82 -0.09 -0.28 3.28
N VAL A 83 1.03 -0.87 2.85
CA VAL A 83 2.38 -0.39 3.16
C VAL A 83 2.66 0.95 2.46
N SER A 84 2.23 1.08 1.21
CA SER A 84 2.32 2.34 0.46
C SER A 84 1.54 3.46 1.15
N CYS A 85 0.32 3.18 1.63
CA CYS A 85 -0.47 4.13 2.41
C CYS A 85 0.25 4.54 3.69
N ALA A 86 0.81 3.58 4.45
CA ALA A 86 1.58 3.88 5.66
C ALA A 86 2.81 4.76 5.35
N TRP A 87 3.54 4.43 4.28
CA TRP A 87 4.69 5.22 3.83
C TRP A 87 4.28 6.65 3.50
N VAL A 88 3.21 6.83 2.70
CA VAL A 88 2.66 8.14 2.35
C VAL A 88 2.31 8.92 3.61
N VAL A 89 1.51 8.35 4.52
CA VAL A 89 1.10 9.03 5.76
C VAL A 89 2.31 9.46 6.58
N LEU A 90 3.28 8.56 6.79
CA LEU A 90 4.46 8.88 7.59
C LEU A 90 5.30 9.99 6.96
N ARG A 91 5.47 10.02 5.64
CA ARG A 91 6.23 11.10 4.95
C ARG A 91 5.44 12.41 4.94
N PHE A 92 4.12 12.33 4.80
CA PHE A 92 3.25 13.49 4.91
C PHE A 92 3.26 14.12 6.32
N LEU A 93 3.40 13.31 7.38
CA LEU A 93 3.57 13.77 8.76
C LEU A 93 5.00 14.26 9.06
N ARG A 94 6.00 13.74 8.35
CA ARG A 94 7.43 14.10 8.53
C ARG A 94 7.81 15.42 7.86
N ALA A 95 7.18 15.76 6.74
CA ALA A 95 7.45 17.05 6.09
C ALA A 95 7.02 18.18 7.05
N LYS A 96 7.93 19.11 7.36
CA LYS A 96 7.56 20.36 8.04
C LYS A 96 6.66 21.16 7.10
#